data_AF-A0A5T1CIU5-F1
#
_entry.id   AF-A0A5T1CIU5-F1
#
_cell.length_a   1.000
_cell.length_b   1.000
_cell.length_c   1.000
_cell.angle_alpha   90.00
_cell.angle_beta   90.00
_cell.angle_gamma   90.00
#
_symmetry.space_group_name_H-M   'P 1'
#
loop_
_entity.id
_entity.type
_entity.pdbx_description
1 polymer ?
#
loop_
_entity_poly.entity_id
_entity_poly.type
_entity_poly.pdbx_seq_one_letter_code
_entity_poly.pdbx_strand_id
1 'polypeptide(L)'
;MTDSKNIKIAIVLVTSLFFLWGVSYGLIDVMNKNFQNHLHISQHESGFLQFAYFGAYFIIALPAGYIANRFSYKMGIIFGLALYAIGALLIIPATNLASFHLFLFAFFILACGIGSLETSANPYMTKLGDEKNASFRINAAQSFNGLGQFVGPIIGGALFLSITKQEEGASKEQIEAALVANMGNVQLVYIGIAVIVILILIAFVANKLPEGSAVSDDYKQKDDSKPIYVFKHRHFNLGLLAQFLYIANQVAAGAFFINYVVEHNEGLKDAQGAYYFSIALIAFMLGRIVSTPLMKIIKGEKILGFYSLINVLICFSLYFASGFFSIVLLIALFFFMSISFPTIFAVATKNLPLNQVKLGGSLLVMSIVGGAIMPIIIGFINDHYGTGAGYLAMAPLFLYVAWYGFIGSKVRKNAKDF
;
A
#
# COMPACT_ATOMS: atom_id res chain seq x y z
N MET A 1 23.41 5.19 25.47
CA MET A 1 22.98 6.46 24.85
C MET A 1 23.12 6.45 23.32
N THR A 2 24.13 5.80 22.76
CA THR A 2 24.37 5.64 21.30
C THR A 2 23.24 4.93 20.57
N ASP A 3 22.63 3.89 21.15
CA ASP A 3 21.54 3.14 20.52
C ASP A 3 20.24 3.94 20.36
N SER A 4 19.88 4.78 21.34
CA SER A 4 18.65 5.58 21.27
C SER A 4 18.68 6.62 20.15
N LYS A 5 19.85 7.23 19.89
CA LYS A 5 20.03 8.18 18.78
C LYS A 5 19.94 7.46 17.43
N ASN A 6 20.57 6.29 17.31
CA ASN A 6 20.54 5.49 16.08
C ASN A 6 19.13 4.95 15.77
N ILE A 7 18.36 4.56 16.80
CA ILE A 7 16.95 4.15 16.65
C ILE A 7 16.09 5.31 16.13
N LYS A 8 16.24 6.53 16.67
CA LYS A 8 15.49 7.70 16.18
C LYS A 8 15.80 8.00 14.71
N ILE A 9 17.07 7.97 14.33
CA ILE A 9 17.49 8.17 12.93
C ILE A 9 16.88 7.08 12.04
N ALA A 10 16.93 5.82 12.47
CA ALA A 10 16.32 4.70 11.76
C ALA A 10 14.81 4.89 11.57
N ILE A 11 14.08 5.30 12.62
CA ILE A 11 12.64 5.60 12.52
C ILE A 11 12.38 6.69 11.48
N VAL A 12 13.12 7.80 11.51
CA VAL A 12 12.94 8.92 10.57
C VAL A 12 13.24 8.49 9.14
N LEU A 13 14.37 7.82 8.91
CA LEU A 13 14.75 7.35 7.58
C LEU A 13 13.72 6.36 7.03
N VAL A 14 13.28 5.39 7.82
CA VAL A 14 12.31 4.41 7.37
C VAL A 14 10.94 5.07 7.15
N THR A 15 10.52 6.02 8.00
CA THR A 15 9.30 6.82 7.82
C THR A 15 9.33 7.64 6.52
N SER A 16 10.50 8.17 6.13
CA SER A 16 10.64 8.87 4.85
C SER A 16 10.40 7.96 3.66
N LEU A 17 10.73 6.67 3.76
CA LEU A 17 10.39 5.69 2.74
C LEU A 17 8.87 5.56 2.58
N PHE A 18 8.13 5.46 3.70
CA PHE A 18 6.66 5.34 3.70
C PHE A 18 6.01 6.47 2.90
N PHE A 19 6.47 7.72 3.14
CA PHE A 19 6.05 8.89 2.36
C PHE A 19 6.36 8.72 0.88
N LEU A 20 7.61 8.37 0.54
CA LEU A 20 8.09 8.34 -0.83
C LEU A 20 7.33 7.32 -1.68
N TRP A 21 7.15 6.09 -1.19
CA TRP A 21 6.35 5.15 -1.96
C TRP A 21 4.85 5.47 -1.94
N GLY A 22 4.35 6.17 -0.91
CA GLY A 22 3.00 6.73 -0.90
C GLY A 22 2.77 7.73 -2.04
N VAL A 23 3.74 8.64 -2.27
CA VAL A 23 3.74 9.56 -3.42
C VAL A 23 3.73 8.78 -4.72
N SER A 24 4.54 7.73 -4.83
CA SER A 24 4.53 6.83 -6.01
C SER A 24 3.17 6.23 -6.27
N TYR A 25 2.52 5.65 -5.25
CA TYR A 25 1.19 5.07 -5.39
C TYR A 25 0.18 6.09 -5.93
N GLY A 26 0.15 7.28 -5.33
CA GLY A 26 -0.76 8.33 -5.78
C GLY A 26 -0.49 8.83 -7.21
N LEU A 27 0.75 8.75 -7.69
CA LEU A 27 1.09 9.12 -9.06
C LEU A 27 0.67 8.07 -10.10
N ILE A 28 0.54 6.79 -9.72
CA ILE A 28 0.17 5.72 -10.65
C ILE A 28 -1.20 5.99 -11.28
N ASP A 29 -2.19 6.37 -10.47
CA ASP A 29 -3.55 6.58 -10.97
C ASP A 29 -3.62 7.78 -11.92
N VAL A 30 -2.95 8.88 -11.59
CA VAL A 30 -2.86 10.04 -12.47
C VAL A 30 -2.11 9.71 -13.75
N MET A 31 -1.06 8.92 -13.64
CA MET A 31 -0.27 8.49 -14.77
C MET A 31 -1.07 7.60 -15.73
N ASN A 32 -1.86 6.67 -15.18
CA ASN A 32 -2.73 5.83 -15.98
C ASN A 32 -3.72 6.68 -16.79
N LYS A 33 -4.33 7.69 -16.16
CA LYS A 33 -5.22 8.63 -16.85
C LYS A 33 -4.49 9.45 -17.92
N ASN A 34 -3.27 9.89 -17.63
CA ASN A 34 -2.43 10.61 -18.58
C ASN A 34 -2.22 9.80 -19.88
N PHE A 35 -1.95 8.50 -19.78
CA PHE A 35 -1.78 7.65 -20.95
C PHE A 35 -3.04 7.42 -21.76
N GLN A 36 -4.17 7.23 -21.09
CA GLN A 36 -5.45 7.09 -21.79
C GLN A 36 -5.75 8.34 -22.61
N ASN A 37 -5.44 9.53 -22.08
CA ASN A 37 -5.71 10.80 -22.74
C ASN A 37 -4.73 11.09 -23.90
N HIS A 38 -3.44 10.79 -23.74
CA HIS A 38 -2.37 11.24 -24.65
C HIS A 38 -1.82 10.15 -25.58
N LEU A 39 -1.86 8.88 -25.18
CA LEU A 39 -1.39 7.74 -25.98
C LEU A 39 -2.54 6.87 -26.52
N HIS A 40 -3.80 7.32 -26.35
CA HIS A 40 -5.02 6.62 -26.79
C HIS A 40 -5.10 5.14 -26.37
N ILE A 41 -4.52 4.84 -25.21
CA ILE A 41 -4.44 3.48 -24.68
C ILE A 41 -5.83 3.02 -24.25
N SER A 42 -6.20 1.80 -24.65
CA SER A 42 -7.48 1.20 -24.28
C SER A 42 -7.54 0.91 -22.78
N GLN A 43 -8.76 0.84 -22.22
CA GLN A 43 -8.95 0.48 -20.82
C GLN A 43 -8.37 -0.90 -20.47
N HIS A 44 -8.39 -1.83 -21.42
CA HIS A 44 -7.77 -3.16 -21.29
C HIS A 44 -6.25 -3.08 -21.13
N GLU A 45 -5.59 -2.25 -21.93
CA GLU A 45 -4.14 -2.01 -21.84
C GLU A 45 -3.75 -1.31 -20.53
N SER A 46 -4.59 -0.39 -20.05
CA SER A 46 -4.45 0.22 -18.70
C SER A 46 -4.54 -0.85 -17.58
N GLY A 47 -5.35 -1.89 -17.77
CA GLY A 47 -5.42 -3.04 -16.86
C GLY A 47 -4.08 -3.77 -16.71
N PHE A 48 -3.28 -3.85 -17.79
CA PHE A 48 -1.94 -4.44 -17.72
C PHE A 48 -0.97 -3.64 -16.85
N LEU A 49 -1.15 -2.32 -16.73
CA LEU A 49 -0.33 -1.51 -15.82
C LEU A 49 -0.56 -1.91 -14.36
N GLN A 50 -1.82 -2.08 -13.95
CA GLN A 50 -2.16 -2.56 -12.62
C GLN A 50 -1.69 -4.00 -12.41
N PHE A 51 -1.88 -4.87 -13.41
CA PHE A 51 -1.40 -6.25 -13.35
C PHE A 51 0.13 -6.31 -13.19
N ALA A 52 0.88 -5.53 -13.97
CA ALA A 52 2.33 -5.44 -13.84
C ALA A 52 2.74 -4.91 -12.47
N TYR A 53 2.05 -3.88 -11.97
CA TYR A 53 2.31 -3.30 -10.66
C TYR A 53 2.10 -4.33 -9.54
N PHE A 54 0.92 -4.92 -9.42
CA PHE A 54 0.63 -5.94 -8.38
C PHE A 54 1.43 -7.23 -8.58
N GLY A 55 1.68 -7.62 -9.84
CA GLY A 55 2.53 -8.76 -10.18
C GLY A 55 3.97 -8.56 -9.70
N ALA A 56 4.51 -7.33 -9.80
CA ALA A 56 5.83 -7.00 -9.29
C ALA A 56 5.92 -7.23 -7.77
N TYR A 57 4.89 -6.87 -6.99
CA TYR A 57 4.86 -7.11 -5.54
C TYR A 57 4.93 -8.60 -5.21
N PHE A 58 4.16 -9.41 -5.93
CA PHE A 58 4.15 -10.85 -5.73
C PHE A 58 5.51 -11.48 -6.07
N ILE A 59 6.12 -11.06 -7.18
CA ILE A 59 7.39 -11.61 -7.66
C ILE A 59 8.56 -11.18 -6.78
N ILE A 60 8.64 -9.89 -6.42
CA ILE A 60 9.83 -9.34 -5.73
C ILE A 60 9.87 -9.63 -4.24
N ALA A 61 8.71 -9.88 -3.61
CA ALA A 61 8.65 -10.04 -2.15
C ALA A 61 9.51 -11.21 -1.65
N LEU A 62 9.53 -12.36 -2.32
CA LEU A 62 10.39 -13.48 -1.92
C LEU A 62 11.89 -13.20 -2.14
N PRO A 63 12.35 -12.73 -3.33
CA PRO A 63 13.74 -12.31 -3.52
C PRO A 63 14.19 -11.22 -2.54
N ALA A 64 13.37 -10.19 -2.31
CA ALA A 64 13.67 -9.12 -1.36
C ALA A 64 13.78 -9.66 0.07
N GLY A 65 12.87 -10.55 0.47
CA GLY A 65 12.92 -11.28 1.73
C GLY A 65 14.18 -12.11 1.89
N TYR A 66 14.62 -12.79 0.82
CA TYR A 66 15.85 -13.56 0.80
C TYR A 66 17.09 -12.67 0.99
N ILE A 67 17.17 -11.54 0.29
CA ILE A 67 18.26 -10.56 0.44
C ILE A 67 18.27 -10.02 1.88
N ALA A 68 17.10 -9.66 2.42
CA ALA A 68 16.99 -9.17 3.79
C ALA A 68 17.42 -10.23 4.81
N ASN A 69 17.07 -11.51 4.57
CA ASN A 69 17.44 -12.65 5.42
C ASN A 69 18.94 -12.93 5.40
N ARG A 70 19.52 -13.04 4.19
CA ARG A 70 20.91 -13.43 3.99
C ARG A 70 21.89 -12.35 4.39
N PHE A 71 21.55 -11.09 4.12
CA PHE A 71 22.41 -9.96 4.42
C PHE A 71 21.85 -9.19 5.61
N SER A 72 20.88 -8.30 5.36
CA SER A 72 20.28 -7.51 6.42
C SER A 72 19.06 -6.69 5.96
N TYR A 73 18.29 -6.13 6.91
CA TYR A 73 17.19 -5.21 6.58
C TYR A 73 17.70 -3.99 5.81
N LYS A 74 18.84 -3.42 6.22
CA LYS A 74 19.50 -2.33 5.50
C LYS A 74 19.76 -2.69 4.04
N MET A 75 20.29 -3.89 3.78
CA MET A 75 20.59 -4.33 2.41
C MET A 75 19.33 -4.54 1.57
N GLY A 76 18.26 -5.08 2.16
CA GLY A 76 16.95 -5.18 1.49
C GLY A 76 16.36 -3.81 1.11
N ILE A 77 16.50 -2.82 1.99
CA ILE A 77 16.09 -1.43 1.72
C ILE A 77 16.94 -0.80 0.61
N ILE A 78 18.27 -0.93 0.67
CA ILE A 78 19.18 -0.38 -0.35
C ILE A 78 18.87 -1.00 -1.72
N PHE A 79 18.64 -2.32 -1.78
CA PHE A 79 18.23 -3.00 -3.00
C PHE A 79 16.92 -2.45 -3.57
N GLY A 80 15.91 -2.25 -2.72
CA GLY A 80 14.65 -1.64 -3.12
C GLY A 80 14.78 -0.20 -3.61
N LEU A 81 15.58 0.63 -2.92
CA LEU A 81 15.85 2.02 -3.34
C LEU A 81 16.59 2.07 -4.68
N ALA A 82 17.54 1.16 -4.91
CA ALA A 82 18.25 1.07 -6.18
C ALA A 82 17.31 0.71 -7.33
N LEU A 83 16.48 -0.33 -7.16
CA LEU A 83 15.46 -0.71 -8.16
C LEU A 83 14.47 0.41 -8.42
N TYR A 84 14.02 1.12 -7.37
CA TYR A 84 13.13 2.26 -7.52
C TYR A 84 13.82 3.35 -8.35
N ALA A 85 15.04 3.79 -7.98
CA ALA A 85 15.76 4.80 -8.75
C ALA A 85 15.96 4.39 -10.22
N ILE A 86 16.31 3.13 -10.49
CA ILE A 86 16.44 2.59 -11.85
C ILE A 86 15.10 2.67 -12.60
N GLY A 87 14.01 2.18 -11.99
CA GLY A 87 12.69 2.23 -12.60
C GLY A 87 12.23 3.66 -12.92
N ALA A 88 12.50 4.61 -12.01
CA ALA A 88 12.19 6.03 -12.23
C ALA A 88 13.02 6.64 -13.37
N LEU A 89 14.31 6.31 -13.47
CA LEU A 89 15.17 6.79 -14.56
C LEU A 89 14.82 6.15 -15.91
N LEU A 90 14.33 4.90 -15.92
CA LEU A 90 13.84 4.21 -17.13
C LEU A 90 12.59 4.86 -17.73
N ILE A 91 11.88 5.72 -17.00
CA ILE A 91 10.79 6.53 -17.54
C ILE A 91 11.29 7.53 -18.58
N ILE A 92 12.54 8.01 -18.47
CA ILE A 92 13.11 8.97 -19.41
C ILE A 92 13.21 8.38 -20.84
N PRO A 93 13.88 7.24 -21.07
CA PRO A 93 13.86 6.62 -22.40
C PRO A 93 12.47 6.15 -22.82
N ALA A 94 11.61 5.72 -21.88
CA ALA A 94 10.22 5.31 -22.20
C ALA A 94 9.39 6.45 -22.81
N THR A 95 9.51 7.65 -22.23
CA THR A 95 8.81 8.85 -22.68
C THR A 95 9.43 9.46 -23.94
N ASN A 96 10.77 9.46 -24.07
CA ASN A 96 11.46 9.90 -25.29
C ASN A 96 11.09 9.06 -26.52
N LEU A 97 10.87 7.76 -26.33
CA LEU A 97 10.47 6.83 -27.40
C LEU A 97 8.94 6.71 -27.55
N ALA A 98 8.16 7.42 -26.73
CA ALA A 98 6.71 7.30 -26.64
C ALA A 98 6.20 5.84 -26.60
N SER A 99 6.96 4.94 -25.96
CA SER A 99 6.71 3.50 -25.99
C SER A 99 6.01 3.03 -24.73
N PHE A 100 4.75 2.63 -24.87
CA PHE A 100 3.96 2.09 -23.77
C PHE A 100 4.60 0.84 -23.14
N HIS A 101 5.18 -0.05 -23.95
CA HIS A 101 5.81 -1.28 -23.46
C HIS A 101 7.05 -0.99 -22.60
N LEU A 102 7.87 -0.01 -23.02
CA LEU A 102 9.04 0.41 -22.24
C LEU A 102 8.60 1.13 -20.96
N PHE A 103 7.50 1.87 -21.02
CA PHE A 103 6.89 2.50 -19.86
C PHE A 103 6.38 1.47 -18.85
N LEU A 104 5.66 0.46 -19.32
CA LEU A 104 5.16 -0.66 -18.53
C LEU A 104 6.31 -1.42 -17.86
N PHE A 105 7.41 -1.66 -18.59
CA PHE A 105 8.61 -2.28 -18.03
C PHE A 105 9.28 -1.40 -16.95
N ALA A 106 9.42 -0.10 -17.20
CA ALA A 106 9.97 0.84 -16.22
C ALA A 106 9.12 0.88 -14.94
N PHE A 107 7.79 0.89 -15.08
CA PHE A 107 6.85 0.80 -13.97
C PHE A 107 6.94 -0.52 -13.22
N PHE A 108 7.11 -1.64 -13.92
CA PHE A 108 7.31 -2.94 -13.30
C PHE A 108 8.59 -2.98 -12.44
N ILE A 109 9.71 -2.42 -12.93
CA ILE A 109 10.96 -2.32 -12.17
C ILE A 109 10.81 -1.38 -10.96
N LEU A 110 10.13 -0.25 -11.15
CA LEU A 110 9.81 0.68 -10.06
C LEU A 110 8.96 0.00 -8.98
N ALA A 111 7.92 -0.74 -9.38
CA ALA A 111 7.04 -1.50 -8.51
C ALA A 111 7.80 -2.62 -7.78
N CYS A 112 8.76 -3.29 -8.43
CA CYS A 112 9.68 -4.21 -7.78
C CYS A 112 10.47 -3.50 -6.66
N GLY A 113 10.96 -2.29 -6.93
CA GLY A 113 11.64 -1.46 -5.94
C GLY A 113 10.77 -1.20 -4.72
N ILE A 114 9.54 -0.75 -4.92
CA ILE A 114 8.60 -0.50 -3.81
C ILE A 114 8.26 -1.78 -3.05
N GLY A 115 7.94 -2.88 -3.75
CA GLY A 115 7.66 -4.17 -3.10
C GLY A 115 8.83 -4.66 -2.24
N SER A 116 10.08 -4.42 -2.68
CA SER A 116 11.27 -4.72 -1.88
C SER A 116 11.40 -3.81 -0.65
N LEU A 117 11.08 -2.52 -0.78
CA LEU A 117 11.04 -1.58 0.34
C LEU A 117 9.99 -2.01 1.36
N GLU A 118 8.77 -2.33 0.96
CA GLU A 118 7.73 -2.78 1.87
C GLU A 118 8.09 -4.09 2.57
N THR A 119 8.71 -5.02 1.84
CA THR A 119 9.17 -6.31 2.38
C THR A 119 10.22 -6.14 3.47
N SER A 120 11.01 -5.06 3.43
CA SER A 120 12.10 -4.82 4.39
C SER A 120 11.70 -3.82 5.47
N ALA A 121 11.04 -2.71 5.11
CA ALA A 121 10.73 -1.58 5.97
C ALA A 121 9.61 -1.88 6.97
N ASN A 122 8.53 -2.57 6.55
CA ASN A 122 7.44 -2.94 7.45
C ASN A 122 7.92 -3.82 8.63
N PRO A 123 8.59 -4.98 8.40
CA PRO A 123 9.07 -5.82 9.49
C PRO A 123 10.19 -5.16 10.30
N TYR A 124 11.02 -4.32 9.66
CA TYR A 124 12.00 -3.53 10.38
C TYR A 124 11.34 -2.56 11.37
N MET A 125 10.34 -1.81 10.94
CA MET A 125 9.61 -0.84 11.78
C MET A 125 8.86 -1.51 12.94
N THR A 126 8.27 -2.69 12.72
CA THR A 126 7.58 -3.42 13.80
C THR A 126 8.57 -3.91 14.86
N LYS A 127 9.78 -4.31 14.49
CA LYS A 127 10.81 -4.76 15.44
C LYS A 127 11.67 -3.64 16.01
N LEU A 128 11.65 -2.44 15.44
CA LEU A 128 12.47 -1.31 15.89
C LEU A 128 12.04 -0.76 17.26
N GLY A 129 12.58 -1.29 18.35
CA GLY A 129 12.26 -0.91 19.73
C GLY A 129 11.20 -1.82 20.37
N ASP A 130 10.60 -1.38 21.48
CA ASP A 130 9.71 -2.25 22.31
C ASP A 130 8.55 -2.88 21.51
N GLU A 131 8.41 -4.20 21.60
CA GLU A 131 7.37 -4.97 20.90
C GLU A 131 5.95 -4.55 21.28
N LYS A 132 5.74 -4.02 22.50
CA LYS A 132 4.41 -3.52 22.92
C LYS A 132 3.91 -2.37 22.05
N ASN A 133 4.82 -1.55 21.54
CA ASN A 133 4.51 -0.37 20.73
C ASN A 133 4.67 -0.62 19.22
N ALA A 134 4.84 -1.87 18.79
CA ALA A 134 5.02 -2.21 17.37
C ALA A 134 3.89 -1.68 16.48
N SER A 135 2.62 -1.94 16.86
CA SER A 135 1.44 -1.45 16.12
C SER A 135 1.41 0.08 16.05
N PHE A 136 1.72 0.77 17.15
CA PHE A 136 1.80 2.23 17.17
C PHE A 136 2.86 2.75 16.19
N ARG A 137 4.08 2.21 16.22
CA ARG A 137 5.19 2.66 15.36
C ARG A 137 4.89 2.48 13.88
N ILE A 138 4.45 1.28 13.48
CA ILE A 138 4.16 1.03 12.06
C ILE A 138 2.98 1.87 11.59
N ASN A 139 1.93 2.07 12.41
CA ASN A 139 0.83 2.96 12.05
C ASN A 139 1.28 4.42 11.93
N ALA A 140 2.11 4.90 12.86
CA ALA A 140 2.66 6.25 12.81
C ALA A 140 3.51 6.48 11.56
N ALA A 141 4.37 5.52 11.20
CA ALA A 141 5.15 5.58 9.97
C ALA A 141 4.26 5.52 8.72
N GLN A 142 3.25 4.65 8.72
CA GLN A 142 2.27 4.54 7.64
C GLN A 142 1.38 5.80 7.51
N SER A 143 1.20 6.63 8.54
CA SER A 143 0.51 7.92 8.37
C SER A 143 1.20 8.82 7.33
N PHE A 144 2.53 8.74 7.22
CA PHE A 144 3.28 9.45 6.19
C PHE A 144 3.06 8.84 4.80
N ASN A 145 2.83 7.53 4.70
CA ASN A 145 2.40 6.92 3.44
C ASN A 145 1.04 7.47 2.97
N GLY A 146 0.06 7.61 3.88
CA GLY A 146 -1.22 8.23 3.57
C GLY A 146 -1.07 9.69 3.11
N LEU A 147 -0.18 10.44 3.75
CA LEU A 147 0.16 11.81 3.31
C LEU A 147 0.79 11.81 1.91
N GLY A 148 1.70 10.88 1.62
CA GLY A 148 2.29 10.73 0.29
C GLY A 148 1.24 10.42 -0.78
N GLN A 149 0.31 9.51 -0.51
CA GLN A 149 -0.80 9.18 -1.42
C GLN A 149 -1.73 10.35 -1.69
N PHE A 150 -1.85 11.30 -0.76
CA PHE A 150 -2.60 12.54 -0.97
C PHE A 150 -1.82 13.57 -1.81
N VAL A 151 -0.51 13.69 -1.57
CA VAL A 151 0.36 14.65 -2.28
C VAL A 151 0.63 14.21 -3.73
N GLY A 152 0.78 12.90 -3.97
CA GLY A 152 1.07 12.33 -5.28
C GLY A 152 0.12 12.80 -6.39
N PRO A 153 -1.20 12.63 -6.24
CA PRO A 153 -2.16 13.05 -7.25
C PRO A 153 -2.20 14.56 -7.48
N ILE A 154 -1.88 15.38 -6.48
CA ILE A 154 -1.79 16.84 -6.63
C ILE A 154 -0.60 17.22 -7.52
N ILE A 155 0.57 16.62 -7.27
CA ILE A 155 1.76 16.79 -8.11
C ILE A 155 1.48 16.30 -9.53
N GLY A 156 0.92 15.09 -9.65
CA GLY A 156 0.58 14.50 -10.94
C GLY A 156 -0.44 15.32 -11.71
N GLY A 157 -1.50 15.81 -11.05
CA GLY A 157 -2.54 16.60 -11.69
C GLY A 157 -2.01 17.94 -12.21
N ALA A 158 -1.17 18.62 -11.42
CA ALA A 158 -0.59 19.91 -11.81
C ALA A 158 0.41 19.78 -12.97
N LEU A 159 1.16 18.68 -13.04
CA LEU A 159 2.24 18.52 -14.02
C LEU A 159 1.86 17.63 -15.21
N PHE A 160 1.13 16.54 -15.01
CA PHE A 160 0.70 15.64 -16.09
C PHE A 160 -0.56 16.18 -16.78
N LEU A 161 -1.56 16.66 -16.02
CA LEU A 161 -2.88 16.97 -16.60
C LEU A 161 -3.07 18.43 -17.02
N SER A 162 -2.14 19.33 -16.69
CA SER A 162 -2.22 20.76 -17.04
C SER A 162 -2.19 21.05 -18.55
N ILE A 163 -1.64 20.13 -19.33
CA ILE A 163 -1.51 20.25 -20.79
C ILE A 163 -2.70 19.60 -21.53
N THR A 164 -3.60 18.91 -20.81
CA THR A 164 -4.71 18.14 -21.39
C THR A 164 -5.95 18.98 -21.75
N LYS A 165 -5.86 20.32 -21.72
CA LYS A 165 -6.90 21.16 -22.35
C LYS A 165 -6.74 21.07 -23.87
N GLN A 166 -7.15 19.94 -24.43
CA GLN A 166 -7.30 19.76 -25.86
C GLN A 166 -8.44 20.68 -26.28
N GLU A 167 -8.11 21.82 -26.89
CA GLU A 167 -9.12 22.68 -27.51
C GLU A 167 -9.76 21.89 -28.66
N GLU A 168 -11.09 21.76 -28.64
CA GLU A 168 -11.83 21.11 -29.72
C GLU A 168 -11.51 21.84 -31.05
N GLY A 169 -10.88 21.13 -31.99
CA GLY A 169 -10.40 21.69 -33.26
C GLY A 169 -8.89 21.92 -33.38
N ALA A 170 -8.09 21.48 -32.40
CA ALA A 170 -6.63 21.58 -32.46
C ALA A 170 -6.01 20.88 -33.69
N SER A 171 -5.02 21.51 -34.31
CA SER A 171 -4.27 20.94 -35.45
C SER A 171 -3.40 19.76 -35.00
N LYS A 172 -2.99 18.89 -35.94
CA LYS A 172 -2.07 17.78 -35.66
C LYS A 172 -0.77 18.23 -34.99
N GLU A 173 -0.21 19.37 -35.42
CA GLU A 173 1.00 19.96 -34.83
C GLU A 173 0.77 20.42 -33.38
N GLN A 174 -0.40 20.98 -33.07
CA GLN A 174 -0.75 21.38 -31.69
C GLN A 174 -0.88 20.17 -30.77
N ILE A 175 -1.44 19.06 -31.28
CA ILE A 175 -1.56 17.80 -30.53
C ILE A 175 -0.17 17.19 -30.27
N GLU A 176 0.71 17.15 -31.26
CA GLU A 176 2.08 16.65 -31.11
C GLU A 176 2.91 17.51 -30.15
N ALA A 177 2.81 18.84 -30.24
CA ALA A 177 3.50 19.74 -29.32
C ALA A 177 3.00 19.57 -27.86
N ALA A 178 1.69 19.40 -27.66
CA ALA A 178 1.10 19.12 -26.36
C ALA A 178 1.57 17.77 -25.79
N LEU A 179 1.68 16.74 -26.62
CA LEU A 179 2.20 15.43 -26.24
C LEU A 179 3.68 15.52 -25.80
N VAL A 180 4.53 16.20 -26.57
CA VAL A 180 5.95 16.38 -26.22
C VAL A 180 6.11 17.13 -24.90
N ALA A 181 5.35 18.21 -24.71
CA ALA A 181 5.36 18.98 -23.46
C ALA A 181 4.88 18.13 -22.27
N ASN A 182 3.83 17.32 -22.46
CA ASN A 182 3.33 16.38 -21.46
C ASN A 182 4.40 15.36 -21.04
N MET A 183 5.05 14.73 -22.02
CA MET A 183 6.13 13.76 -21.77
C MET A 183 7.31 14.40 -21.03
N GLY A 184 7.66 15.66 -21.34
CA GLY A 184 8.65 16.43 -20.60
C GLY A 184 8.28 16.65 -19.13
N ASN A 185 7.02 16.95 -18.83
CA ASN A 185 6.54 17.07 -17.45
C ASN A 185 6.57 15.73 -16.70
N VAL A 186 6.22 14.63 -17.37
CA VAL A 186 6.36 13.27 -16.81
C VAL A 186 7.82 13.00 -16.45
N GLN A 187 8.76 13.30 -17.33
CA GLN A 187 10.19 13.15 -17.07
C GLN A 187 10.64 13.96 -15.86
N LEU A 188 10.25 15.23 -15.76
CA LEU A 188 10.63 16.10 -14.64
C LEU A 188 10.19 15.53 -13.29
N VAL A 189 8.98 15.01 -13.20
CA VAL A 189 8.49 14.38 -11.96
C VAL A 189 9.32 13.16 -11.60
N TYR A 190 9.58 12.26 -12.56
CA TYR A 190 10.30 11.02 -12.28
C TYR A 190 11.80 11.23 -12.05
N ILE A 191 12.42 12.25 -12.67
CA ILE A 191 13.77 12.71 -12.33
C ILE A 191 13.80 13.23 -10.90
N GLY A 192 12.83 14.07 -10.50
CA GLY A 192 12.71 14.56 -9.13
C GLY A 192 12.61 13.42 -8.12
N ILE A 193 11.76 12.42 -8.41
CA ILE A 193 11.64 11.21 -7.59
C ILE A 193 12.97 10.45 -7.54
N ALA A 194 13.64 10.22 -8.67
CA ALA A 194 14.92 9.52 -8.73
C ALA A 194 15.99 10.22 -7.88
N VAL A 195 16.09 11.56 -7.95
CA VAL A 195 17.02 12.35 -7.13
C VAL A 195 16.73 12.16 -5.64
N ILE A 196 15.46 12.29 -5.22
CA ILE A 196 15.08 12.11 -3.81
C ILE A 196 15.39 10.68 -3.34
N VAL A 197 15.06 9.67 -4.15
CA VAL A 197 15.34 8.25 -3.86
C VAL A 197 16.84 8.02 -3.70
N ILE A 198 17.67 8.58 -4.58
CA ILE A 198 19.14 8.46 -4.51
C ILE A 198 19.68 9.15 -3.26
N LEU A 199 19.18 10.33 -2.89
CA LEU A 199 19.58 11.02 -1.66
C LEU A 199 19.25 10.18 -0.41
N ILE A 200 18.07 9.57 -0.38
CA ILE A 200 17.69 8.66 0.70
C ILE A 200 18.57 7.40 0.68
N LEU A 201 18.87 6.83 -0.49
CA LEU A 201 19.78 5.70 -0.63
C LEU A 201 21.15 6.03 -0.03
N ILE A 202 21.72 7.19 -0.36
CA ILE A 202 22.98 7.67 0.21
C ILE A 202 22.86 7.80 1.73
N ALA A 203 21.76 8.34 2.24
CA ALA A 203 21.52 8.45 3.68
C ALA A 203 21.47 7.08 4.37
N PHE A 204 20.83 6.07 3.76
CA PHE A 204 20.81 4.69 4.28
C PHE A 204 22.19 4.05 4.24
N VAL A 205 22.97 4.26 3.17
CA VAL A 205 24.35 3.76 3.06
C VAL A 205 25.23 4.39 4.15
N ALA A 206 25.16 5.71 4.33
CA ALA A 206 25.98 6.46 5.28
C ALA A 206 25.65 6.19 6.76
N ASN A 207 24.39 5.88 7.08
CA ASN A 207 23.98 5.63 8.46
C ASN A 207 24.05 4.14 8.84
N LYS A 208 24.51 3.85 10.06
CA LYS A 208 24.44 2.50 10.65
C LYS A 208 23.05 2.30 11.25
N LEU A 209 22.27 1.39 10.64
CA LEU A 209 20.98 0.99 11.18
C LEU A 209 21.19 -0.03 12.31
N PRO A 210 20.48 0.11 13.44
CA PRO A 210 20.46 -0.92 14.45
C PRO A 210 19.86 -2.19 13.83
N GLU A 211 20.54 -3.31 14.04
CA GLU A 211 20.16 -4.67 13.66
C GLU A 211 20.52 -5.58 14.84
N GLY A 212 20.18 -6.86 14.80
CA GLY A 212 20.67 -7.73 15.86
C GLY A 212 19.91 -7.58 17.17
N SER A 213 20.64 -7.89 18.24
CA SER A 213 20.24 -7.65 19.63
C SER A 213 19.97 -6.18 19.94
N ALA A 214 20.43 -5.25 19.08
CA ALA A 214 20.13 -3.83 19.22
C ALA A 214 18.69 -3.46 18.82
N VAL A 215 17.96 -4.41 18.21
CA VAL A 215 16.55 -4.26 17.79
C VAL A 215 15.62 -5.08 18.69
N SER A 216 16.11 -6.19 19.28
CA SER A 216 15.38 -7.02 20.25
C SER A 216 16.33 -7.93 21.05
N ASP A 217 16.12 -8.08 22.35
CA ASP A 217 16.98 -8.88 23.26
C ASP A 217 17.11 -10.38 22.90
N ASP A 218 16.24 -10.91 22.03
CA ASP A 218 16.16 -12.33 21.63
C ASP A 218 17.27 -12.83 20.67
N TYR A 219 18.23 -11.98 20.27
CA TYR A 219 19.28 -12.37 19.31
C TYR A 219 20.30 -13.41 19.83
N LYS A 220 20.19 -13.82 21.11
CA LYS A 220 21.12 -14.76 21.73
C LYS A 220 20.80 -16.24 21.45
N GLN A 221 19.66 -16.58 20.88
CA GLN A 221 19.38 -17.94 20.46
C GLN A 221 19.89 -18.20 19.04
N LYS A 222 20.99 -18.97 18.92
CA LYS A 222 21.26 -19.76 17.72
C LYS A 222 20.11 -20.75 17.58
N ASP A 223 19.26 -20.57 16.59
CA ASP A 223 18.20 -21.53 16.29
C ASP A 223 18.32 -21.99 14.84
N ASP A 224 18.58 -23.29 14.67
CA ASP A 224 18.73 -24.03 13.40
C ASP A 224 17.39 -24.23 12.67
N SER A 225 16.36 -23.43 12.99
CA SER A 225 15.02 -23.61 12.43
C SER A 225 14.97 -23.25 10.95
N LYS A 226 14.46 -24.20 10.13
CA LYS A 226 14.28 -24.03 8.68
C LYS A 226 13.36 -22.85 8.37
N PRO A 227 13.59 -22.10 7.28
CA PRO A 227 12.82 -20.89 6.96
C PRO A 227 11.29 -21.10 6.90
N ILE A 228 10.81 -22.29 6.53
CA ILE A 228 9.38 -22.59 6.34
C ILE A 228 8.61 -22.77 7.67
N TYR A 229 9.28 -22.69 8.84
CA TYR A 229 8.61 -22.86 10.14
C TYR A 229 7.58 -21.78 10.47
N VAL A 230 7.57 -20.66 9.75
CA VAL A 230 6.59 -19.56 9.93
C VAL A 230 5.15 -20.05 9.86
N PHE A 231 4.87 -21.06 9.02
CA PHE A 231 3.55 -21.66 8.88
C PHE A 231 3.12 -22.54 10.06
N LYS A 232 3.99 -22.80 11.04
CA LYS A 232 3.58 -23.47 12.30
C LYS A 232 2.92 -22.51 13.29
N HIS A 233 3.13 -21.21 13.12
CA HIS A 233 2.52 -20.19 13.96
C HIS A 233 1.09 -19.92 13.49
N ARG A 234 0.11 -20.44 14.25
CA ARG A 234 -1.32 -20.28 13.91
C ARG A 234 -1.73 -18.82 13.75
N HIS A 235 -1.29 -17.93 14.65
CA HIS A 235 -1.64 -16.51 14.57
C HIS A 235 -1.08 -15.86 13.29
N PHE A 236 0.11 -16.26 12.84
CA PHE A 236 0.68 -15.77 11.59
C PHE A 236 -0.14 -16.23 10.38
N ASN A 237 -0.49 -17.51 10.26
CA ASN A 237 -1.28 -18.00 9.13
C ASN A 237 -2.64 -17.32 9.01
N LEU A 238 -3.31 -17.13 10.16
CA LEU A 238 -4.57 -16.41 10.22
C LEU A 238 -4.38 -14.92 9.87
N GLY A 239 -3.27 -14.32 10.30
CA GLY A 239 -2.90 -12.95 9.95
C GLY A 239 -2.58 -12.77 8.48
N LEU A 240 -1.92 -13.75 7.86
CA LEU A 240 -1.63 -13.76 6.42
C LEU A 240 -2.92 -13.77 5.61
N LEU A 241 -3.89 -14.61 5.99
CA LEU A 241 -5.22 -14.61 5.37
C LEU A 241 -5.97 -13.30 5.67
N ALA A 242 -5.91 -12.79 6.90
CA ALA A 242 -6.55 -11.52 7.25
C ALA A 242 -5.99 -10.36 6.42
N GLN A 243 -4.68 -10.33 6.19
CA GLN A 243 -4.01 -9.34 5.35
C GLN A 243 -4.49 -9.44 3.90
N PHE A 244 -4.50 -10.65 3.34
CA PHE A 244 -5.01 -10.90 1.98
C PHE A 244 -6.45 -10.42 1.81
N LEU A 245 -7.36 -10.83 2.70
CA LEU A 245 -8.78 -10.49 2.64
C LEU A 245 -9.04 -9.00 2.88
N TYR A 246 -8.26 -8.36 3.77
CA TYR A 246 -8.33 -6.92 3.98
C TYR A 246 -7.94 -6.15 2.71
N ILE A 247 -6.80 -6.49 2.08
CA ILE A 247 -6.33 -5.78 0.88
C ILE A 247 -7.29 -6.01 -0.29
N ALA A 248 -7.77 -7.24 -0.44
CA ALA A 248 -8.84 -7.59 -1.37
C ALA A 248 -10.05 -6.66 -1.24
N ASN A 249 -10.57 -6.49 -0.02
CA ASN A 249 -11.67 -5.56 0.24
C ASN A 249 -11.30 -4.10 -0.01
N GLN A 250 -10.12 -3.66 0.41
CA GLN A 250 -9.69 -2.27 0.29
C GLN A 250 -9.63 -1.85 -1.18
N VAL A 251 -8.99 -2.66 -2.03
CA VAL A 251 -8.85 -2.35 -3.45
C VAL A 251 -10.18 -2.46 -4.18
N ALA A 252 -11.00 -3.47 -3.86
CA ALA A 252 -12.33 -3.59 -4.47
C ALA A 252 -13.26 -2.44 -4.06
N ALA A 253 -13.24 -1.99 -2.80
CA ALA A 253 -13.99 -0.82 -2.35
C ALA A 253 -13.53 0.45 -3.10
N GLY A 254 -12.22 0.64 -3.29
CA GLY A 254 -11.71 1.76 -4.09
C GLY A 254 -12.16 1.69 -5.55
N ALA A 255 -12.03 0.52 -6.18
CA ALA A 255 -12.36 0.32 -7.59
C ALA A 255 -13.82 0.63 -7.92
N PHE A 256 -14.75 0.30 -7.02
CA PHE A 256 -16.19 0.47 -7.24
C PHE A 256 -16.82 1.62 -6.46
N PHE A 257 -16.02 2.48 -5.82
CA PHE A 257 -16.51 3.64 -5.07
C PHE A 257 -17.34 4.57 -5.97
N ILE A 258 -16.75 4.99 -7.09
CA ILE A 258 -17.38 5.97 -8.00
C ILE A 258 -18.65 5.36 -8.62
N ASN A 259 -18.58 4.11 -9.07
CA ASN A 259 -19.73 3.38 -9.60
C ASN A 259 -20.88 3.36 -8.60
N TYR A 260 -20.60 3.04 -7.34
CA TYR A 260 -21.63 3.03 -6.31
C TYR A 260 -22.26 4.41 -6.10
N VAL A 261 -21.45 5.46 -6.02
CA VAL A 261 -21.96 6.83 -5.83
C VAL A 261 -22.90 7.21 -6.96
N VAL A 262 -22.53 6.96 -8.22
CA VAL A 262 -23.35 7.31 -9.39
C VAL A 262 -24.62 6.45 -9.46
N GLU A 263 -24.52 5.15 -9.18
CA GLU A 263 -25.65 4.21 -9.23
C GLU A 263 -26.71 4.51 -8.14
N HIS A 264 -26.28 4.92 -6.93
CA HIS A 264 -27.17 5.06 -5.77
C HIS A 264 -27.56 6.52 -5.46
N ASN A 265 -27.18 7.48 -6.31
CA ASN A 265 -27.47 8.91 -6.12
C ASN A 265 -27.87 9.56 -7.44
N GLU A 266 -29.17 9.85 -7.61
CA GLU A 266 -29.68 10.50 -8.80
C GLU A 266 -29.02 11.87 -9.05
N GLY A 267 -28.59 12.10 -10.28
CA GLY A 267 -28.02 13.37 -10.72
C GLY A 267 -26.53 13.58 -10.42
N LEU A 268 -25.86 12.67 -9.70
CA LEU A 268 -24.41 12.69 -9.55
C LEU A 268 -23.72 12.09 -10.78
N LYS A 269 -22.63 12.72 -11.24
CA LYS A 269 -21.79 12.21 -12.32
C LYS A 269 -20.46 11.70 -11.75
N ASP A 270 -19.69 11.00 -12.58
CA ASP A 270 -18.38 10.44 -12.23
C ASP A 270 -17.43 11.47 -11.60
N ALA A 271 -17.49 12.73 -12.05
CA ALA A 271 -16.68 13.82 -11.50
C ALA A 271 -16.99 14.10 -10.01
N GLN A 272 -18.28 14.13 -9.63
CA GLN A 272 -18.68 14.25 -8.24
C GLN A 272 -18.33 12.98 -7.45
N GLY A 273 -18.48 11.79 -8.05
CA GLY A 273 -18.06 10.53 -7.43
C GLY A 273 -16.55 10.51 -7.12
N ALA A 274 -15.71 10.96 -8.06
CA ALA A 274 -14.27 11.09 -7.88
C ALA A 274 -13.90 12.13 -6.80
N TYR A 275 -14.64 13.23 -6.70
CA TYR A 275 -14.49 14.20 -5.61
C TYR A 275 -14.78 13.57 -4.24
N TYR A 276 -15.88 12.82 -4.09
CA TYR A 276 -16.18 12.10 -2.86
C TYR A 276 -15.17 10.99 -2.56
N PHE A 277 -14.67 10.29 -3.58
CA PHE A 277 -13.60 9.31 -3.39
C PHE A 277 -12.32 9.97 -2.87
N SER A 278 -11.98 11.17 -3.36
CA SER A 278 -10.87 11.95 -2.83
C SER A 278 -11.07 12.31 -1.35
N ILE A 279 -12.29 12.66 -0.94
CA ILE A 279 -12.65 12.85 0.48
C ILE A 279 -12.49 11.54 1.27
N ALA A 280 -12.87 10.39 0.71
CA ALA A 280 -12.69 9.09 1.36
C ALA A 280 -11.21 8.75 1.57
N LEU A 281 -10.34 9.07 0.63
CA LEU A 281 -8.87 8.91 0.77
C LEU A 281 -8.30 9.84 1.86
N ILE A 282 -8.80 11.08 1.96
CA ILE A 282 -8.46 11.98 3.07
C ILE A 282 -8.96 11.38 4.39
N ALA A 283 -10.18 10.85 4.44
CA ALA A 283 -10.72 10.20 5.63
C ALA A 283 -9.91 8.96 6.03
N PHE A 284 -9.41 8.18 5.06
CA PHE A 284 -8.48 7.08 5.29
C PHE A 284 -7.17 7.57 5.94
N MET A 285 -6.58 8.66 5.43
CA MET A 285 -5.39 9.27 6.04
C MET A 285 -5.68 9.79 7.46
N LEU A 286 -6.77 10.55 7.63
CA LEU A 286 -7.17 11.11 8.92
C LEU A 286 -7.49 10.01 9.94
N GLY A 287 -8.15 8.93 9.53
CA GLY A 287 -8.39 7.77 10.36
C GLY A 287 -7.10 7.21 10.92
N ARG A 288 -6.05 7.13 10.09
CA ARG A 288 -4.74 6.68 10.58
C ARG A 288 -4.13 7.67 11.59
N ILE A 289 -4.15 8.97 11.30
CA ILE A 289 -3.60 10.01 12.18
C ILE A 289 -4.32 10.07 13.53
N VAL A 290 -5.65 9.98 13.52
CA VAL A 290 -6.50 10.05 14.72
C VAL A 290 -6.42 8.77 15.54
N SER A 291 -6.36 7.60 14.90
CA SER A 291 -6.43 6.31 15.59
C SER A 291 -5.08 5.78 16.04
N THR A 292 -3.97 6.23 15.45
CA THR A 292 -2.62 5.82 15.87
C THR A 292 -2.34 6.16 17.34
N PRO A 293 -2.60 7.38 17.85
CA PRO A 293 -2.43 7.71 19.27
C PRO A 293 -3.20 6.78 20.22
N LEU A 294 -4.39 6.32 19.82
CA LEU A 294 -5.21 5.41 20.62
C LEU A 294 -4.49 4.07 20.88
N MET A 295 -3.58 3.66 19.99
CA MET A 295 -2.79 2.43 20.15
C MET A 295 -1.80 2.47 21.32
N LYS A 296 -1.52 3.64 21.90
CA LYS A 296 -0.75 3.74 23.14
C LYS A 296 -1.55 3.30 24.38
N ILE A 297 -2.87 3.35 24.29
CA ILE A 297 -3.79 3.11 25.41
C ILE A 297 -4.52 1.77 25.21
N ILE A 298 -4.99 1.52 23.99
CA ILE A 298 -5.75 0.33 23.61
C ILE A 298 -4.87 -0.54 22.70
N LYS A 299 -4.84 -1.85 22.96
CA LYS A 299 -4.10 -2.80 22.11
C LYS A 299 -4.57 -2.71 20.65
N GLY A 300 -3.63 -2.60 19.71
CA GLY A 300 -3.93 -2.42 18.28
C GLY A 300 -4.87 -3.49 17.72
N GLU A 301 -4.69 -4.76 18.11
CA GLU A 301 -5.55 -5.87 17.68
C GLU A 301 -7.03 -5.68 18.06
N LYS A 302 -7.33 -5.01 19.19
CA LYS A 302 -8.71 -4.70 19.59
C LYS A 302 -9.30 -3.59 18.72
N ILE A 303 -8.53 -2.54 18.44
CA ILE A 303 -8.98 -1.44 17.57
C ILE A 303 -9.27 -1.99 16.17
N LEU A 304 -8.38 -2.83 15.63
CA LEU A 304 -8.58 -3.56 14.38
C LEU A 304 -9.91 -4.35 14.39
N GLY A 305 -10.16 -5.11 15.45
CA GLY A 305 -11.38 -5.89 15.61
C GLY A 305 -12.64 -5.02 15.55
N PHE A 306 -12.68 -3.93 16.31
CA PHE A 306 -13.81 -2.99 16.33
C PHE A 306 -13.99 -2.28 14.99
N TYR A 307 -12.91 -1.78 14.39
CA TYR A 307 -12.97 -1.07 13.11
C TYR A 307 -13.47 -1.97 11.99
N SER A 308 -13.00 -3.22 11.97
CA SER A 308 -13.46 -4.20 10.99
C SER A 308 -14.92 -4.58 11.21
N LEU A 309 -15.39 -4.66 12.46
CA LEU A 309 -16.82 -4.88 12.76
C LEU A 309 -17.69 -3.70 12.32
N ILE A 310 -17.23 -2.47 12.50
CA ILE A 310 -17.91 -1.28 11.98
C ILE A 310 -17.99 -1.35 10.45
N ASN A 311 -16.91 -1.76 9.78
CA ASN A 311 -16.92 -1.95 8.32
C ASN A 311 -17.90 -3.03 7.87
N VAL A 312 -18.07 -4.12 8.62
CA VAL A 312 -19.12 -5.11 8.36
C VAL A 312 -20.50 -4.43 8.36
N LEU A 313 -20.82 -3.67 9.41
CA LEU A 313 -22.10 -2.98 9.53
C LEU A 313 -22.33 -1.95 8.41
N ILE A 314 -21.27 -1.23 8.02
CA ILE A 314 -21.30 -0.30 6.91
C ILE A 314 -21.58 -1.04 5.59
N CYS A 315 -20.88 -2.13 5.29
CA CYS A 315 -21.13 -2.95 4.10
C CYS A 315 -22.59 -3.44 4.03
N PHE A 316 -23.16 -3.89 5.15
CA PHE A 316 -24.58 -4.26 5.22
C PHE A 316 -25.51 -3.07 4.97
N SER A 317 -25.18 -1.90 5.52
CA SER A 317 -25.99 -0.69 5.36
C SER A 317 -25.93 -0.15 3.93
N LEU A 318 -24.78 -0.24 3.26
CA LEU A 318 -24.60 0.16 1.86
C LEU A 318 -25.47 -0.65 0.88
N TYR A 319 -25.88 -1.87 1.22
CA TYR A 319 -26.81 -2.62 0.38
C TYR A 319 -28.19 -1.95 0.26
N PHE A 320 -28.62 -1.23 1.30
CA PHE A 320 -29.93 -0.57 1.36
C PHE A 320 -29.86 0.95 1.30
N ALA A 321 -28.67 1.53 1.44
CA ALA A 321 -28.48 2.98 1.49
C ALA A 321 -28.50 3.59 0.09
N SER A 322 -29.06 4.79 -0.01
CA SER A 322 -29.02 5.64 -1.20
C SER A 322 -28.87 7.10 -0.78
N GLY A 323 -28.66 7.98 -1.76
CA GLY A 323 -28.49 9.41 -1.49
C GLY A 323 -27.25 9.73 -0.66
N PHE A 324 -27.17 10.95 -0.14
CA PHE A 324 -25.98 11.45 0.56
C PHE A 324 -25.55 10.59 1.75
N PHE A 325 -26.49 9.91 2.41
CA PHE A 325 -26.18 9.00 3.52
C PHE A 325 -25.25 7.85 3.08
N SER A 326 -25.47 7.31 1.88
CA SER A 326 -24.62 6.25 1.31
C SER A 326 -23.17 6.72 1.07
N ILE A 327 -23.00 7.99 0.68
CA ILE A 327 -21.68 8.62 0.48
C ILE A 327 -20.95 8.76 1.83
N VAL A 328 -21.67 9.18 2.88
CA VAL A 328 -21.11 9.27 4.24
C VAL A 328 -20.65 7.89 4.72
N LEU A 329 -21.46 6.84 4.49
CA LEU A 329 -21.09 5.46 4.81
C LEU A 329 -19.83 5.00 4.07
N LEU A 330 -19.72 5.29 2.78
CA LEU A 330 -18.52 4.99 1.99
C LEU A 330 -17.27 5.70 2.51
N ILE A 331 -17.37 6.99 2.86
CA ILE A 331 -16.26 7.75 3.44
C ILE A 331 -15.87 7.15 4.81
N ALA A 332 -16.86 6.81 5.64
CA ALA A 332 -16.64 6.17 6.94
C ALA A 332 -15.96 4.80 6.79
N LEU A 333 -16.34 4.00 5.79
CA LEU A 333 -15.72 2.71 5.47
C LEU A 333 -14.20 2.87 5.33
N PHE A 334 -13.76 3.84 4.54
CA PHE A 334 -12.34 4.15 4.34
C PHE A 334 -11.65 4.63 5.62
N PHE A 335 -12.31 5.49 6.41
CA PHE A 335 -11.78 5.90 7.72
C PHE A 335 -11.47 4.69 8.62
N PHE A 336 -12.37 3.72 8.70
CA PHE A 336 -12.19 2.52 9.53
C PHE A 336 -11.28 1.46 8.90
N MET A 337 -11.02 1.50 7.59
CA MET A 337 -9.97 0.69 6.97
C MET A 337 -8.55 1.18 7.28
N SER A 338 -8.39 2.43 7.68
CA SER A 338 -7.10 3.17 7.74
C SER A 338 -5.94 2.47 8.43
N ILE A 339 -6.21 1.82 9.56
CA ILE A 339 -5.19 1.20 10.42
C ILE A 339 -4.99 -0.30 10.16
N SER A 340 -5.82 -0.90 9.30
CA SER A 340 -5.94 -2.36 9.26
C SER A 340 -4.69 -3.03 8.72
N PHE A 341 -4.15 -2.59 7.57
CA PHE A 341 -2.89 -3.09 7.01
C PHE A 341 -1.73 -3.08 8.04
N PRO A 342 -1.33 -1.92 8.59
CA PRO A 342 -0.21 -1.86 9.53
C PRO A 342 -0.45 -2.66 10.80
N THR A 343 -1.70 -2.69 11.29
CA THR A 343 -2.03 -3.37 12.53
C THR A 343 -2.03 -4.89 12.35
N ILE A 344 -2.61 -5.41 11.26
CA ILE A 344 -2.54 -6.84 10.92
C ILE A 344 -1.07 -7.24 10.76
N PHE A 345 -0.27 -6.44 10.06
CA PHE A 345 1.16 -6.72 9.87
C PHE A 345 1.93 -6.81 11.20
N ALA A 346 1.77 -5.83 12.09
CA ALA A 346 2.40 -5.84 13.41
C ALA A 346 1.95 -7.03 14.27
N VAL A 347 0.66 -7.35 14.24
CA VAL A 347 0.08 -8.42 15.06
C VAL A 347 0.44 -9.81 14.53
N ALA A 348 0.48 -9.99 13.20
CA ALA A 348 0.86 -11.25 12.56
C ALA A 348 2.35 -11.57 12.78
N THR A 349 3.21 -10.54 12.82
CA THR A 349 4.66 -10.69 13.03
C THR A 349 5.07 -10.67 14.51
N LYS A 350 4.11 -10.48 15.41
CA LYS A 350 4.32 -10.48 16.87
C LYS A 350 4.78 -11.85 17.36
N ASN A 351 5.78 -11.85 18.24
CA ASN A 351 6.38 -13.06 18.82
C ASN A 351 6.82 -14.12 17.79
N LEU A 352 7.03 -13.74 16.52
CA LEU A 352 7.72 -14.62 15.58
C LEU A 352 9.21 -14.64 15.90
N PRO A 353 9.87 -15.82 15.81
CA PRO A 353 11.32 -15.91 15.86
C PRO A 353 11.97 -14.97 14.84
N LEU A 354 13.08 -14.32 15.19
CA LEU A 354 13.68 -13.26 14.37
C LEU A 354 14.10 -13.72 12.96
N ASN A 355 14.54 -14.97 12.84
CA ASN A 355 14.86 -15.60 11.56
C ASN A 355 13.62 -15.84 10.66
N GLN A 356 12.41 -15.75 11.23
CA GLN A 356 11.15 -15.92 10.51
C GLN A 356 10.44 -14.60 10.22
N VAL A 357 10.69 -13.53 10.98
CA VAL A 357 10.00 -12.23 10.82
C VAL A 357 10.19 -11.66 9.41
N LYS A 358 11.39 -11.78 8.84
CA LYS A 358 11.71 -11.32 7.49
C LYS A 358 10.92 -12.08 6.42
N LEU A 359 10.92 -13.42 6.50
CA LEU A 359 10.11 -14.24 5.59
C LEU A 359 8.61 -13.98 5.79
N GLY A 360 8.15 -13.92 7.03
CA GLY A 360 6.75 -13.63 7.37
C GLY A 360 6.30 -12.27 6.83
N GLY A 361 7.16 -11.25 6.94
CA GLY A 361 6.93 -9.94 6.34
C GLY A 361 6.85 -10.01 4.81
N SER A 362 7.71 -10.81 4.18
CA SER A 362 7.67 -11.03 2.72
C SER A 362 6.36 -11.67 2.28
N LEU A 363 5.91 -12.72 2.98
CA LEU A 363 4.63 -13.38 2.70
C LEU A 363 3.43 -12.44 2.90
N LEU A 364 3.48 -11.57 3.93
CA LEU A 364 2.46 -10.55 4.15
C LEU A 364 2.44 -9.51 3.01
N VAL A 365 3.58 -9.13 2.45
CA VAL A 365 3.64 -8.25 1.28
C VAL A 365 3.13 -8.97 0.03
N MET A 366 3.44 -10.25 -0.16
CA MET A 366 2.86 -11.04 -1.27
C MET A 366 1.34 -11.08 -1.24
N SER A 367 0.73 -11.01 -0.05
CA SER A 367 -0.73 -11.01 0.09
C SER A 367 -1.41 -9.79 -0.53
N ILE A 368 -0.65 -8.74 -0.89
CA ILE A 368 -1.12 -7.57 -1.65
C ILE A 368 -1.73 -7.98 -2.99
N VAL A 369 -1.33 -9.13 -3.56
CA VAL A 369 -1.93 -9.69 -4.79
C VAL A 369 -3.45 -9.89 -4.69
N GLY A 370 -4.01 -10.00 -3.47
CA GLY A 370 -5.46 -10.02 -3.26
C GLY A 370 -6.17 -8.81 -3.86
N GLY A 371 -5.49 -7.66 -3.93
CA GLY A 371 -5.99 -6.44 -4.58
C GLY A 371 -6.18 -6.54 -6.09
N ALA A 372 -5.47 -7.44 -6.77
CA ALA A 372 -5.69 -7.70 -8.20
C ALA A 372 -6.82 -8.71 -8.46
N ILE A 373 -7.05 -9.62 -7.52
CA ILE A 373 -8.01 -10.73 -7.67
C ILE A 373 -9.42 -10.28 -7.31
N MET A 374 -9.58 -9.59 -6.19
CA MET A 374 -10.91 -9.32 -5.63
C MET A 374 -11.77 -8.36 -6.45
N PRO A 375 -11.23 -7.28 -7.07
CA PRO A 375 -12.04 -6.42 -7.94
C PRO A 375 -12.68 -7.18 -9.11
N ILE A 376 -12.05 -8.25 -9.63
CA ILE A 376 -12.65 -9.08 -10.68
C ILE A 376 -13.89 -9.81 -10.15
N ILE A 377 -13.78 -10.41 -8.95
CA ILE A 377 -14.87 -11.15 -8.32
C ILE A 377 -16.03 -10.21 -7.95
N ILE A 378 -15.72 -9.07 -7.34
CA ILE A 378 -16.74 -8.07 -6.96
C ILE A 378 -17.35 -7.41 -8.21
N GLY A 379 -16.56 -7.14 -9.24
CA GLY A 379 -17.06 -6.63 -10.51
C GLY A 379 -18.09 -7.56 -11.14
N PHE A 380 -17.80 -8.86 -11.17
CA PHE A 380 -18.77 -9.86 -11.63
C PHE A 380 -20.08 -9.84 -10.83
N ILE A 381 -20.01 -9.68 -9.50
CA ILE A 381 -21.21 -9.53 -8.66
C ILE A 381 -21.96 -8.23 -8.99
N ASN A 382 -21.23 -7.12 -9.16
CA ASN A 382 -21.81 -5.82 -9.48
C ASN A 382 -22.55 -5.84 -10.83
N ASP A 383 -21.99 -6.50 -11.84
CA ASP A 383 -22.60 -6.60 -13.17
C ASP A 383 -23.96 -7.32 -13.15
N HIS A 384 -24.16 -8.25 -12.19
CA HIS A 384 -25.38 -9.06 -12.09
C HIS A 384 -26.38 -8.55 -11.04
N TYR A 385 -25.89 -7.90 -9.98
CA TYR A 385 -26.67 -7.57 -8.79
C TYR A 385 -26.53 -6.11 -8.32
N GLY A 386 -25.79 -5.28 -9.05
CA GLY A 386 -25.53 -3.87 -8.72
C GLY A 386 -24.43 -3.68 -7.68
N THR A 387 -23.93 -2.44 -7.54
CA THR A 387 -22.78 -2.17 -6.65
C THR A 387 -23.09 -2.37 -5.18
N GLY A 388 -24.35 -2.23 -4.75
CA GLY A 388 -24.77 -2.50 -3.38
C GLY A 388 -24.51 -3.95 -2.96
N ALA A 389 -24.78 -4.90 -3.86
CA ALA A 389 -24.49 -6.32 -3.64
C ALA A 389 -22.98 -6.60 -3.55
N GLY A 390 -22.14 -5.92 -4.34
CA GLY A 390 -20.70 -6.04 -4.24
C GLY A 390 -20.15 -5.60 -2.89
N TYR A 391 -20.60 -4.45 -2.36
CA TYR A 391 -20.21 -4.01 -1.02
C TYR A 391 -20.70 -4.96 0.07
N LEU A 392 -21.89 -5.55 -0.07
CA LEU A 392 -22.37 -6.58 0.84
C LEU A 392 -21.50 -7.84 0.80
N ALA A 393 -21.04 -8.26 -0.39
CA ALA A 393 -20.16 -9.42 -0.55
C ALA A 393 -18.77 -9.22 0.10
N MET A 394 -18.36 -7.98 0.39
CA MET A 394 -17.14 -7.69 1.16
C MET A 394 -17.31 -7.90 2.68
N ALA A 395 -18.55 -7.97 3.19
CA ALA A 395 -18.82 -8.06 4.62
C ALA A 395 -18.21 -9.31 5.29
N PRO A 396 -18.29 -10.53 4.71
CA PRO A 396 -17.66 -11.72 5.30
C PRO A 396 -16.14 -11.60 5.42
N LEU A 397 -15.49 -10.88 4.50
CA LEU A 397 -14.06 -10.66 4.51
C LEU A 397 -13.66 -9.72 5.67
N PHE A 398 -14.40 -8.63 5.89
CA PHE A 398 -14.19 -7.79 7.07
C PHE A 398 -14.53 -8.51 8.38
N LEU A 399 -15.52 -9.40 8.37
CA LEU A 399 -15.87 -10.21 9.53
C LEU A 399 -14.72 -11.14 9.92
N TYR A 400 -14.03 -11.72 8.94
CA TYR A 400 -12.81 -12.49 9.21
C TYR A 400 -11.71 -11.62 9.84
N VAL A 401 -11.49 -10.41 9.33
CA VAL A 401 -10.50 -9.47 9.90
C VAL A 401 -10.90 -9.06 11.32
N ALA A 402 -12.19 -8.85 11.59
CA ALA A 402 -12.71 -8.56 12.93
C ALA A 402 -12.44 -9.72 13.90
N TRP A 403 -12.76 -10.94 13.48
CA TRP A 403 -12.47 -12.16 14.23
C TRP A 403 -10.97 -12.34 14.47
N TYR A 404 -10.13 -12.07 13.47
CA TYR A 404 -8.68 -12.10 13.62
C TYR A 404 -8.22 -11.09 14.69
N GLY A 405 -8.70 -9.85 14.64
CA GLY A 405 -8.41 -8.83 15.66
C GLY A 405 -8.72 -9.29 17.08
N PHE A 406 -9.92 -9.83 17.31
CA PHE A 406 -10.36 -10.22 18.66
C PHE A 406 -9.82 -11.56 19.16
N ILE A 407 -9.70 -12.55 18.27
CA ILE A 407 -9.45 -13.96 18.62
C ILE A 407 -8.25 -14.51 17.88
N GLY A 408 -8.22 -14.39 16.55
CA GLY A 408 -7.22 -15.06 15.70
C GLY A 408 -5.77 -14.56 15.90
N SER A 409 -5.61 -13.34 16.39
CA SER A 409 -4.34 -12.67 16.70
C SER A 409 -3.62 -13.21 17.94
N LYS A 410 -4.31 -13.99 18.78
CA LYS A 410 -3.74 -14.49 20.03
C LYS A 410 -2.67 -15.54 19.75
N VAL A 411 -1.45 -15.24 20.18
CA VAL A 411 -0.33 -16.20 20.17
C VAL A 411 -0.67 -17.33 21.15
N ARG A 412 -0.95 -18.54 20.64
CA ARG A 412 -1.07 -19.73 21.48
C ARG A 412 0.34 -20.16 21.88
N LYS A 413 0.64 -20.18 23.18
CA LYS A 413 1.82 -20.87 23.69
C LYS A 413 1.63 -22.36 23.40
N ASN A 414 2.55 -22.97 22.68
CA ASN A 414 2.50 -24.41 22.49
C ASN A 414 2.85 -25.08 23.82
N ALA A 415 2.17 -26.17 24.17
CA ALA A 415 2.36 -26.90 25.43
C ALA A 415 3.76 -27.56 25.58
N LYS A 416 4.71 -27.26 24.69
CA LYS A 416 6.10 -27.75 24.71
C LYS A 416 7.11 -26.69 25.16
N ASP A 417 6.65 -25.50 25.56
CA ASP A 417 7.51 -24.42 26.07
C ASP A 417 7.59 -24.41 27.62
N PHE A 418 7.43 -25.57 28.27
CA PHE A 418 7.65 -25.80 29.70
C PHE A 418 8.78 -26.79 29.92
#